data_AF-A0A5P2D9U2-F1
#
_entry.id   AF-A0A5P2D9U2-F1
#
_cell.length_a   1.000
_cell.length_b   1.000
_cell.length_c   1.000
_cell.angle_alpha   90.00
_cell.angle_beta   90.00
_cell.angle_gamma   90.00
#
_symmetry.space_group_name_H-M   'P 1'
#
loop_
_entity.id
_entity.type
_entity.pdbx_description
1 polymer ?
#
loop_
_entity_poly.entity_id
_entity_poly.type
_entity_poly.pdbx_seq_one_letter_code
_entity_poly.pdbx_strand_id
1 'polypeptide(L)'
;MKRTRIAALALATAAAALAPALVEASAADGTSFLQDPAGGEQEMRSAKDGKYKVEGQLRFHPGVVYSMVPRPAAKGQQDWGGGTDRKVPDPKSLAWEPKFEFAWGVSEVALLKKALASKGRHPVVLHATLWTADRTKAAEVHSSVKERPATGRTTLPGGKRIACDTGGYTVDWSVTRTGHGSVGGTLKWNADCAQYRTAFSQN
;
A
#
# COMPACT_ATOMS: atom_id res chain seq x y z
N MET A 1 -66.91 20.36 -41.72
CA MET A 1 -66.05 20.80 -42.85
C MET A 1 -64.63 21.08 -42.32
N LYS A 2 -63.64 21.22 -43.22
CA LYS A 2 -62.32 21.92 -43.13
C LYS A 2 -61.95 22.53 -41.74
N ARG A 3 -60.72 22.40 -41.21
CA ARG A 3 -59.41 22.11 -41.85
C ARG A 3 -58.37 21.60 -40.82
N THR A 4 -57.34 20.92 -41.31
CA THR A 4 -56.16 20.43 -40.55
C THR A 4 -55.19 21.54 -40.13
N ARG A 5 -54.44 21.31 -39.05
CA ARG A 5 -52.97 21.51 -39.00
C ARG A 5 -52.34 20.68 -37.88
N ILE A 6 -51.08 20.27 -38.10
CA ILE A 6 -50.28 19.44 -37.18
C ILE A 6 -49.08 20.27 -36.73
N ALA A 7 -48.71 20.15 -35.46
CA ALA A 7 -47.38 20.45 -34.95
C ALA A 7 -47.02 19.36 -33.95
N ALA A 8 -45.79 18.86 -33.98
CA ALA A 8 -45.34 17.72 -33.18
C ALA A 8 -43.99 17.99 -32.52
N LEU A 9 -43.62 17.09 -31.60
CA LEU A 9 -42.33 16.92 -30.92
C LEU A 9 -42.09 17.87 -29.71
N ALA A 10 -41.50 17.41 -28.58
CA ALA A 10 -40.90 16.10 -28.31
C ALA A 10 -41.15 15.55 -26.88
N LEU A 11 -40.79 14.26 -26.76
CA LEU A 11 -40.59 13.37 -25.60
C LEU A 11 -39.96 14.02 -24.35
N ALA A 12 -40.07 13.45 -23.13
CA ALA A 12 -40.93 12.37 -22.62
C ALA A 12 -40.91 12.29 -21.07
N THR A 13 -41.89 11.56 -20.52
CA THR A 13 -41.99 11.01 -19.15
C THR A 13 -40.78 10.11 -18.76
N ALA A 14 -40.46 9.79 -17.49
CA ALA A 14 -41.31 9.75 -16.28
C ALA A 14 -40.54 9.84 -14.93
N ALA A 15 -41.35 9.83 -13.85
CA ALA A 15 -41.14 9.44 -12.44
C ALA A 15 -40.23 8.20 -12.14
N ALA A 16 -39.81 7.90 -10.91
CA ALA A 16 -39.66 8.67 -9.64
C ALA A 16 -39.02 7.82 -8.50
N ALA A 17 -38.54 8.50 -7.46
CA ALA A 17 -38.46 8.08 -6.04
C ALA A 17 -37.42 7.04 -5.56
N LEU A 18 -37.22 7.08 -4.24
CA LEU A 18 -36.48 6.18 -3.32
C LEU A 18 -34.94 6.31 -3.23
N ALA A 19 -34.50 6.28 -1.97
CA ALA A 19 -33.13 6.24 -1.43
C ALA A 19 -33.17 5.30 -0.18
N PRO A 20 -32.08 5.04 0.57
CA PRO A 20 -30.67 5.40 0.40
C PRO A 20 -29.71 4.18 0.40
N ALA A 21 -28.42 4.40 0.10
CA ALA A 21 -27.36 3.42 0.37
C ALA A 21 -26.00 4.10 0.62
N LEU A 22 -25.14 3.42 1.38
CA LEU A 22 -23.72 3.78 1.53
C LEU A 22 -22.95 3.50 0.23
N VAL A 23 -21.88 4.25 -0.03
CA VAL A 23 -20.98 3.99 -1.16
C VAL A 23 -20.09 2.78 -0.83
N GLU A 24 -20.59 1.57 -1.10
CA GLU A 24 -19.72 0.41 -1.30
C GLU A 24 -18.87 0.65 -2.55
N ALA A 25 -17.55 0.61 -2.39
CA ALA A 25 -16.62 0.68 -3.51
C ALA A 25 -16.60 -0.67 -4.23
N SER A 26 -17.43 -0.82 -5.26
CA SER A 26 -17.53 -2.02 -6.09
C SER A 26 -16.17 -2.42 -6.67
N ALA A 27 -15.56 -3.46 -6.10
CA ALA A 27 -14.37 -4.09 -6.66
C ALA A 27 -14.77 -4.83 -7.95
N ALA A 28 -14.20 -4.42 -9.08
CA ALA A 28 -14.52 -5.02 -10.37
C ALA A 28 -13.96 -6.45 -10.51
N ASP A 29 -14.73 -7.34 -11.15
CA ASP A 29 -14.27 -8.67 -11.52
C ASP A 29 -13.25 -8.62 -12.66
N GLY A 30 -12.19 -9.43 -12.55
CA GLY A 30 -11.59 -10.08 -13.73
C GLY A 30 -10.50 -9.35 -14.54
N THR A 31 -9.44 -8.88 -13.90
CA THR A 31 -8.10 -8.78 -14.57
C THR A 31 -6.98 -9.29 -13.66
N SER A 32 -5.84 -9.64 -14.25
CA SER A 32 -4.64 -10.09 -13.53
C SER A 32 -4.10 -8.99 -12.60
N PHE A 33 -3.85 -9.32 -11.33
CA PHE A 33 -3.54 -8.36 -10.28
C PHE A 33 -2.08 -7.84 -10.33
N LEU A 34 -1.83 -6.95 -11.28
CA LEU A 34 -0.63 -6.12 -11.34
C LEU A 34 -0.70 -5.03 -10.25
N GLN A 35 0.37 -4.92 -9.45
CA GLN A 35 1.20 -3.71 -9.33
C GLN A 35 2.10 -3.77 -8.09
N ASP A 36 3.38 -3.51 -8.32
CA ASP A 36 4.42 -3.32 -7.31
C ASP A 36 4.89 -1.87 -7.32
N PRO A 37 4.64 -1.12 -6.25
CA PRO A 37 5.53 0.80 -6.10
C PRO A 37 7.03 0.78 -5.79
N ALA A 38 7.75 -0.33 -6.04
CA ALA A 38 9.12 -0.23 -6.56
C ALA A 38 9.14 0.09 -8.08
N GLY A 39 7.98 -0.03 -8.75
CA GLY A 39 7.77 0.34 -10.15
C GLY A 39 7.95 -0.80 -11.16
N GLY A 40 8.22 -2.03 -10.70
CA GLY A 40 8.40 -3.21 -11.55
C GLY A 40 7.59 -4.39 -11.04
N GLU A 41 6.61 -4.82 -11.83
CA GLU A 41 5.67 -5.88 -11.46
C GLU A 41 6.35 -7.24 -11.30
N GLN A 42 6.19 -7.85 -10.11
CA GLN A 42 6.53 -9.25 -9.88
C GLN A 42 5.26 -10.10 -9.77
N GLU A 43 5.34 -11.34 -10.26
CA GLU A 43 4.26 -12.31 -10.11
C GLU A 43 3.98 -12.64 -8.64
N MET A 44 2.71 -12.89 -8.30
CA MET A 44 2.36 -13.37 -6.97
C MET A 44 2.97 -14.74 -6.73
N ARG A 45 3.74 -14.89 -5.65
CA ARG A 45 4.23 -16.20 -5.22
C ARG A 45 3.04 -17.04 -4.79
N SER A 46 3.03 -18.32 -5.13
CA SER A 46 1.95 -19.23 -4.70
C SER A 46 2.46 -20.47 -3.98
N ALA A 47 1.71 -20.90 -2.98
CA ALA A 47 1.82 -22.18 -2.31
C ALA A 47 0.47 -22.91 -2.41
N LYS A 48 0.47 -24.24 -2.41
CA LYS A 48 -0.76 -25.04 -2.43
C LYS A 48 -0.68 -26.19 -1.45
N ASP A 49 -1.74 -26.38 -0.68
CA ASP A 49 -2.06 -27.66 -0.06
C ASP A 49 -3.09 -28.42 -0.92
N GLY A 50 -3.51 -29.62 -0.49
CA GLY A 50 -4.46 -30.45 -1.26
C GLY A 50 -5.86 -29.85 -1.41
N LYS A 51 -6.20 -28.78 -0.68
CA LYS A 51 -7.52 -28.14 -0.65
C LYS A 51 -7.46 -26.65 -1.05
N TYR A 52 -6.42 -25.90 -0.69
CA TYR A 52 -6.28 -24.47 -0.97
C TYR A 52 -4.96 -24.09 -1.64
N LYS A 53 -5.05 -23.16 -2.60
CA LYS A 53 -3.93 -22.36 -3.12
C LYS A 53 -3.93 -21.01 -2.39
N VAL A 54 -2.79 -20.64 -1.82
CA VAL A 54 -2.53 -19.33 -1.20
C VAL A 54 -1.51 -18.60 -2.06
N GLU A 55 -1.83 -17.36 -2.43
CA GLU A 55 -1.01 -16.50 -3.26
C GLU A 55 -0.68 -15.22 -2.48
N GLY A 56 0.54 -14.73 -2.62
CA GLY A 56 1.03 -13.61 -1.83
C GLY A 56 2.08 -12.80 -2.55
N GLN A 57 2.07 -11.49 -2.29
CA GLN A 57 3.08 -10.53 -2.71
C GLN A 57 3.29 -9.53 -1.57
N LEU A 58 4.54 -9.08 -1.39
CA LEU A 58 4.88 -7.91 -0.60
C LEU A 58 5.53 -6.86 -1.51
N ARG A 59 5.07 -5.60 -1.43
CA ARG A 59 5.82 -4.40 -1.83
C ARG A 59 6.31 -3.68 -0.56
N PHE A 60 7.58 -3.31 -0.53
CA PHE A 60 8.18 -2.55 0.57
C PHE A 60 8.26 -1.06 0.24
N HIS A 61 7.96 -0.20 1.21
CA HIS A 61 7.96 1.26 1.08
C HIS A 61 8.96 1.90 2.07
N PRO A 62 10.17 2.29 1.63
CA PRO A 62 11.10 3.08 2.43
C PRO A 62 10.71 4.57 2.37
N GLY A 63 9.68 4.98 3.12
CA GLY A 63 9.33 6.39 3.25
C GLY A 63 10.38 7.18 4.04
N VAL A 64 10.54 8.46 3.76
CA VAL A 64 11.40 9.37 4.54
C VAL A 64 10.53 10.34 5.34
N VAL A 65 10.89 10.59 6.61
CA VAL A 65 10.24 11.57 7.47
C VAL A 65 11.27 12.48 8.16
N TYR A 66 10.90 13.74 8.33
CA TYR A 66 11.69 14.77 9.02
C TYR A 66 10.76 15.82 9.63
N SER A 67 11.31 16.59 10.57
CA SER A 67 10.70 17.76 11.19
C SER A 67 11.20 19.05 10.53
N MET A 68 10.39 20.10 10.62
CA MET A 68 10.74 21.45 10.16
C MET A 68 11.06 22.34 11.38
N VAL A 69 12.22 23.00 11.37
CA VAL A 69 12.67 23.91 12.44
C VAL A 69 12.83 25.34 11.91
N PRO A 70 12.54 26.39 12.70
CA PRO A 70 12.88 27.75 12.32
C PRO A 70 14.40 27.91 12.24
N ARG A 71 14.90 28.55 11.19
CA ARG A 71 16.31 28.93 11.04
C ARG A 71 16.39 30.42 10.72
N PRO A 72 17.11 31.25 11.52
CA PRO A 72 17.27 32.66 11.20
C PRO A 72 17.96 32.83 9.85
N ALA A 73 17.64 33.92 9.14
CA ALA A 73 18.22 34.20 7.83
C ALA A 73 19.76 34.22 7.89
N ALA A 74 20.40 33.60 6.89
CA ALA A 74 21.86 33.59 6.79
C ALA A 74 22.38 35.04 6.70
N LYS A 75 23.44 35.36 7.46
CA LYS A 75 23.94 36.74 7.61
C LYS A 75 24.33 37.34 6.24
N GLY A 76 23.50 38.23 5.73
CA GLY A 76 23.68 38.88 4.42
C GLY A 76 22.67 38.45 3.34
N GLN A 77 21.81 37.46 3.57
CA GLN A 77 20.62 37.25 2.73
C GLN A 77 19.54 38.27 3.09
N GLN A 78 18.88 38.83 2.06
CA GLN A 78 17.73 39.70 2.23
C GLN A 78 16.53 38.87 2.72
N ASP A 79 15.95 39.30 3.84
CA ASP A 79 14.94 38.56 4.57
C ASP A 79 13.52 38.89 4.06
N TRP A 80 13.12 38.22 2.99
CA TRP A 80 11.80 38.33 2.38
C TRP A 80 10.67 37.67 3.21
N GLY A 81 10.96 37.22 4.44
CA GLY A 81 10.06 36.35 5.23
C GLY A 81 10.15 36.53 6.74
N GLY A 82 10.52 37.71 7.23
CA GLY A 82 10.33 38.10 8.63
C GLY A 82 11.18 37.35 9.68
N GLY A 83 12.29 36.74 9.29
CA GLY A 83 13.40 36.37 10.19
C GLY A 83 13.18 35.17 11.10
N THR A 84 11.94 34.86 11.45
CA THR A 84 11.54 33.74 12.32
C THR A 84 10.65 32.71 11.63
N ASP A 85 9.95 33.09 10.55
CA ASP A 85 8.99 32.21 9.87
C ASP A 85 9.63 31.28 8.83
N ARG A 86 10.89 31.50 8.44
CA ARG A 86 11.63 30.59 7.57
C ARG A 86 11.92 29.27 8.29
N LYS A 87 11.05 28.29 8.07
CA LYS A 87 11.23 26.90 8.49
C LYS A 87 12.05 26.13 7.46
N VAL A 88 13.04 25.37 7.91
CA VAL A 88 13.87 24.47 7.10
C VAL A 88 13.79 23.04 7.66
N PRO A 89 14.05 21.99 6.86
CA PRO A 89 14.18 20.63 7.36
C PRO A 89 15.32 20.53 8.40
N ASP A 90 15.10 19.81 9.49
CA ASP A 90 16.17 19.47 10.44
C ASP A 90 16.85 18.14 10.05
N PRO A 91 18.14 18.13 9.67
CA PRO A 91 18.87 16.90 9.36
C PRO A 91 18.94 15.90 10.52
N LYS A 92 18.80 16.35 11.78
CA LYS A 92 18.85 15.46 12.96
C LYS A 92 17.56 14.68 13.18
N SER A 93 16.43 15.23 12.71
CA SER A 93 15.11 14.58 12.77
C SER A 93 14.87 13.51 11.70
N LEU A 94 15.83 13.34 10.78
CA LEU A 94 15.68 12.57 9.56
C LEU A 94 15.70 11.05 9.81
N ALA A 95 14.61 10.37 9.46
CA ALA A 95 14.42 8.93 9.67
C ALA A 95 13.73 8.27 8.47
N TRP A 96 13.95 6.96 8.28
CA TRP A 96 13.07 6.16 7.42
C TRP A 96 11.83 5.71 8.20
N GLU A 97 10.68 5.74 7.55
CA GLU A 97 9.38 5.25 8.03
C GLU A 97 8.92 4.08 7.15
N PRO A 98 9.37 2.84 7.45
CA PRO A 98 9.06 1.66 6.64
C PRO A 98 7.57 1.32 6.66
N LYS A 99 6.99 1.02 5.49
CA LYS A 99 5.62 0.51 5.34
C LYS A 99 5.62 -0.75 4.47
N PHE A 100 4.72 -1.68 4.77
CA PHE A 100 4.69 -3.03 4.22
C PHE A 100 3.34 -3.29 3.55
N GLU A 101 3.31 -3.36 2.23
CA GLU A 101 2.08 -3.56 1.46
C GLU A 101 1.96 -5.01 1.03
N PHE A 102 0.99 -5.70 1.60
CA PHE A 102 0.69 -7.09 1.27
C PHE A 102 -0.47 -7.14 0.27
N ALA A 103 -0.34 -7.94 -0.78
CA ALA A 103 -1.45 -8.42 -1.57
C ALA A 103 -1.57 -9.94 -1.40
N TRP A 104 -2.80 -10.47 -1.29
CA TRP A 104 -3.05 -11.90 -1.14
C TRP A 104 -4.22 -12.38 -2.00
N GLY A 105 -4.18 -13.67 -2.32
CA GLY A 105 -5.29 -14.43 -2.90
C GLY A 105 -5.38 -15.80 -2.25
N VAL A 106 -6.60 -16.30 -2.03
CA VAL A 106 -6.88 -17.64 -1.55
C VAL A 106 -7.94 -18.24 -2.45
N SER A 107 -7.72 -19.46 -2.92
CA SER A 107 -8.66 -20.19 -3.77
C SER A 107 -8.69 -21.68 -3.42
N GLU A 108 -9.83 -22.34 -3.63
CA GLU A 108 -9.94 -23.79 -3.45
C GLU A 108 -9.48 -24.54 -4.70
N VAL A 109 -8.55 -25.49 -4.52
CA VAL A 109 -7.87 -26.22 -5.61
C VAL A 109 -8.88 -27.04 -6.43
N ALA A 110 -9.93 -27.56 -5.79
CA ALA A 110 -11.00 -28.28 -6.48
C ALA A 110 -11.87 -27.39 -7.38
N LEU A 111 -11.95 -26.08 -7.11
CA LEU A 111 -12.83 -25.14 -7.81
C LEU A 111 -12.14 -24.35 -8.94
N LEU A 112 -10.85 -24.59 -9.19
CA LEU A 112 -10.05 -23.96 -10.25
C LEU A 112 -10.60 -24.12 -11.68
N LYS A 113 -11.61 -24.96 -11.91
CA LYS A 113 -12.19 -25.17 -13.25
C LYS A 113 -13.30 -24.19 -13.67
N LYS A 114 -14.01 -23.51 -12.74
CA LYS A 114 -15.04 -22.50 -13.08
C LYS A 114 -15.25 -21.45 -11.98
N ALA A 115 -14.77 -20.22 -12.21
CA ALA A 115 -15.35 -18.91 -11.84
C ALA A 115 -15.89 -18.62 -10.41
N LEU A 116 -15.74 -19.49 -9.41
CA LEU A 116 -16.29 -19.29 -8.06
C LEU A 116 -15.24 -19.16 -6.93
N ALA A 117 -13.96 -19.29 -7.26
CA ALA A 117 -12.90 -19.57 -6.29
C ALA A 117 -12.46 -18.38 -5.39
N SER A 118 -13.22 -17.28 -5.33
CA SER A 118 -12.93 -16.06 -4.55
C SER A 118 -13.98 -15.73 -3.47
N LYS A 119 -15.08 -16.49 -3.38
CA LYS A 119 -16.16 -16.21 -2.41
C LYS A 119 -15.90 -16.90 -1.07
N GLY A 120 -15.28 -16.18 -0.14
CA GLY A 120 -15.07 -16.64 1.22
C GLY A 120 -14.36 -15.63 2.13
N ARG A 121 -14.41 -15.90 3.44
CA ARG A 121 -13.55 -15.27 4.44
C ARG A 121 -12.64 -16.32 5.07
N HIS A 122 -11.41 -15.95 5.40
CA HIS A 122 -10.36 -16.88 5.81
C HIS A 122 -9.48 -16.29 6.92
N PRO A 123 -8.93 -17.14 7.80
CA PRO A 123 -7.94 -16.72 8.78
C PRO A 123 -6.60 -16.52 8.08
N VAL A 124 -6.25 -15.25 7.82
CA VAL A 124 -5.03 -14.87 7.10
C VAL A 124 -4.16 -14.00 8.00
N VAL A 125 -2.92 -14.45 8.16
CA VAL A 125 -1.85 -13.80 8.90
C VAL A 125 -0.89 -13.17 7.89
N LEU A 126 -0.61 -11.88 8.09
CA LEU A 126 0.37 -11.11 7.32
C LEU A 126 1.55 -10.81 8.24
N HIS A 127 2.77 -11.12 7.82
CA HIS A 127 3.99 -10.86 8.60
C HIS A 127 5.13 -10.39 7.71
N ALA A 128 5.86 -9.37 8.16
CA ALA A 128 7.14 -8.99 7.57
C ALA A 128 8.09 -8.44 8.64
N THR A 129 9.37 -8.72 8.48
CA THR A 129 10.45 -8.20 9.34
C THR A 129 11.53 -7.58 8.46
N LEU A 130 11.85 -6.32 8.73
CA LEU A 130 12.99 -5.62 8.17
C LEU A 130 14.21 -5.85 9.08
N TRP A 131 15.23 -6.50 8.51
CA TRP A 131 16.50 -6.81 9.14
C TRP A 131 17.60 -5.89 8.64
N THR A 132 18.48 -5.46 9.52
CA THR A 132 19.78 -4.87 9.18
C THR A 132 20.75 -5.93 8.62
N ALA A 133 21.91 -5.50 8.11
CA ALA A 133 22.96 -6.38 7.61
C ALA A 133 23.48 -7.38 8.66
N ASP A 134 23.55 -7.00 9.93
CA ASP A 134 23.90 -7.84 11.08
C ASP A 134 22.76 -8.75 11.59
N ARG A 135 21.61 -8.76 10.89
CA ARG A 135 20.38 -9.50 11.24
C ARG A 135 19.75 -9.06 12.57
N THR A 136 19.94 -7.81 12.99
CA THR A 136 19.11 -7.15 14.02
C THR A 136 17.76 -6.73 13.42
N LYS A 137 16.67 -6.82 14.20
CA LYS A 137 15.34 -6.36 13.79
C LYS A 137 15.26 -4.83 13.78
N ALA A 138 15.16 -4.23 12.60
CA ALA A 138 14.96 -2.80 12.43
C ALA A 138 13.47 -2.41 12.62
N ALA A 139 12.56 -3.17 12.00
CA ALA A 139 11.11 -3.04 12.11
C ALA A 139 10.42 -4.41 11.90
N GLU A 140 9.22 -4.60 12.45
CA GLU A 140 8.44 -5.84 12.29
C GLU A 140 6.93 -5.51 12.29
N VAL A 141 6.17 -6.20 11.44
CA VAL A 141 4.71 -6.12 11.40
C VAL A 141 4.10 -7.50 11.49
N HIS A 142 3.05 -7.65 12.29
CA HIS A 142 2.24 -8.86 12.40
C HIS A 142 0.76 -8.48 12.43
N SER A 143 -0.03 -9.04 11.51
CA SER A 143 -1.48 -8.85 11.42
C SER A 143 -2.16 -10.20 11.24
N SER A 144 -2.60 -10.81 12.34
CA SER A 144 -3.50 -11.97 12.31
C SER A 144 -4.95 -11.49 12.33
N VAL A 145 -5.72 -11.85 11.30
CA VAL A 145 -7.16 -11.56 11.21
C VAL A 145 -7.90 -12.81 10.78
N LYS A 146 -8.82 -13.30 11.64
CA LYS A 146 -9.58 -14.54 11.43
C LYS A 146 -10.48 -14.53 10.18
N GLU A 147 -10.87 -13.33 9.74
CA GLU A 147 -11.96 -13.09 8.80
C GLU A 147 -11.55 -12.13 7.66
N ARG A 148 -10.40 -12.36 7.01
CA ARG A 148 -10.02 -11.58 5.81
C ARG A 148 -10.77 -12.11 4.57
N PRO A 149 -11.21 -11.26 3.62
CA PRO A 149 -11.71 -11.73 2.33
C PRO A 149 -10.66 -12.57 1.57
N ALA A 150 -11.10 -13.45 0.68
CA ALA A 150 -10.22 -14.39 -0.02
C ALA A 150 -9.13 -13.70 -0.86
N THR A 151 -9.43 -12.57 -1.50
CA THR A 151 -8.46 -11.67 -2.11
C THR A 151 -8.39 -10.35 -1.34
N GLY A 152 -7.27 -9.65 -1.43
CA GLY A 152 -7.16 -8.29 -0.90
C GLY A 152 -5.77 -7.69 -0.95
N ARG A 153 -5.69 -6.40 -0.61
CA ARG A 153 -4.45 -5.63 -0.46
C ARG A 153 -4.53 -4.77 0.81
N THR A 154 -3.42 -4.63 1.54
CA THR A 154 -3.39 -3.79 2.75
C THR A 154 -1.96 -3.34 3.07
N THR A 155 -1.81 -2.11 3.56
CA THR A 155 -0.50 -1.52 3.88
C THR A 155 -0.38 -1.34 5.39
N LEU A 156 0.59 -2.03 5.99
CA LEU A 156 0.85 -2.01 7.42
C LEU A 156 2.06 -1.09 7.71
N PRO A 157 1.95 -0.14 8.65
CA PRO A 157 3.09 0.68 9.06
C PRO A 157 4.07 -0.18 9.89
N GLY A 158 5.37 0.02 9.71
CA GLY A 158 6.43 -0.74 10.40
C GLY A 158 6.56 -0.50 11.90
N GLY A 159 5.63 0.23 12.53
CA GLY A 159 5.57 0.53 13.96
C GLY A 159 6.68 1.44 14.51
N LYS A 160 7.82 1.54 13.82
CA LYS A 160 9.04 2.20 14.30
C LYS A 160 9.73 2.96 13.17
N ARG A 161 10.17 4.19 13.48
CA ARG A 161 11.12 4.95 12.65
C ARG A 161 12.53 4.39 12.86
N ILE A 162 13.26 4.19 11.79
CA ILE A 162 14.67 3.74 11.83
C ILE A 162 15.58 4.88 11.40
N ALA A 163 16.84 4.87 11.83
CA ALA A 163 17.79 5.94 11.50
C ALA A 163 17.90 6.09 9.97
N CYS A 164 17.92 7.32 9.46
CA CYS A 164 18.16 7.55 8.04
C CYS A 164 19.66 7.41 7.75
N ASP A 165 20.10 6.17 7.56
CA ASP A 165 21.46 5.77 7.23
C ASP A 165 21.58 5.29 5.77
N THR A 166 22.77 4.84 5.40
CA THR A 166 23.08 4.23 4.10
C THR A 166 23.65 2.85 4.39
N GLY A 167 23.02 1.78 3.88
CA GLY A 167 23.35 0.41 4.28
C GLY A 167 22.45 -0.67 3.68
N GLY A 168 22.89 -1.92 3.81
CA GLY A 168 22.16 -3.10 3.32
C GLY A 168 21.10 -3.57 4.32
N TYR A 169 19.87 -3.71 3.84
CA TYR A 169 18.72 -4.23 4.57
C TYR A 169 18.08 -5.41 3.85
N THR A 170 17.34 -6.23 4.61
CA THR A 170 16.63 -7.41 4.10
C THR A 170 15.23 -7.48 4.70
N VAL A 171 14.20 -7.53 3.88
CA VAL A 171 12.80 -7.73 4.30
C VAL A 171 12.42 -9.20 4.08
N ASP A 172 12.30 -9.97 5.16
CA ASP A 172 11.71 -11.31 5.13
C ASP A 172 10.20 -11.20 5.38
N TRP A 173 9.36 -11.90 4.61
CA TRP A 173 7.90 -11.76 4.66
C TRP A 173 7.13 -13.05 4.40
N SER A 174 5.90 -13.11 4.91
CA SER A 174 4.93 -14.18 4.63
C SER A 174 3.47 -13.73 4.63
N VAL A 175 2.67 -14.46 3.86
CA VAL A 175 1.21 -14.50 3.87
C VAL A 175 0.82 -15.94 4.21
N THR A 176 0.18 -16.14 5.36
CA THR A 176 -0.16 -17.48 5.87
C THR A 176 -1.66 -17.63 6.06
N ARG A 177 -2.25 -18.70 5.54
CA ARG A 177 -3.62 -19.08 5.88
C ARG A 177 -3.57 -20.10 7.02
N THR A 178 -4.19 -19.77 8.16
CA THR A 178 -4.07 -20.57 9.39
C THR A 178 -4.65 -21.97 9.19
N GLY A 179 -3.94 -23.00 9.68
CA GLY A 179 -4.28 -24.41 9.50
C GLY A 179 -3.96 -24.99 8.11
N HIS A 180 -3.28 -24.20 7.27
CA HIS A 180 -3.05 -24.46 5.85
C HIS A 180 -1.65 -23.97 5.43
N GLY A 181 -1.45 -23.63 4.15
CA GLY A 181 -0.16 -23.15 3.63
C GLY A 181 0.25 -21.73 4.06
N SER A 182 1.57 -21.52 4.04
CA SER A 182 2.23 -20.21 4.05
C SER A 182 2.96 -19.99 2.72
N VAL A 183 2.98 -18.76 2.23
CA VAL A 183 3.80 -18.33 1.10
C VAL A 183 4.57 -17.07 1.47
N GLY A 184 5.80 -16.92 0.99
CA GLY A 184 6.68 -15.86 1.46
C GLY A 184 7.91 -15.64 0.61
N GLY A 185 8.79 -14.78 1.10
CA GLY A 185 10.03 -14.44 0.43
C GLY A 185 10.91 -13.46 1.17
N THR A 186 11.97 -13.05 0.48
CA THR A 186 12.99 -12.15 0.97
C THR A 186 13.22 -11.09 -0.11
N LEU A 187 13.17 -9.81 0.26
CA LEU A 187 13.51 -8.67 -0.59
C LEU A 187 14.76 -8.00 -0.03
N LYS A 188 15.73 -7.64 -0.89
CA LYS A 188 16.87 -6.82 -0.49
C LYS A 188 16.57 -5.36 -0.76
N TRP A 189 16.93 -4.48 0.18
CA TRP A 189 16.86 -3.04 0.02
C TRP A 189 18.21 -2.45 0.43
N ASN A 190 18.79 -1.60 -0.41
CA ASN A 190 19.92 -0.78 -0.02
C ASN A 190 19.37 0.60 0.31
N ALA A 191 19.43 0.98 1.59
CA ALA A 191 19.13 2.34 2.00
C ALA A 191 20.24 3.27 1.49
N ASP A 192 19.87 4.44 0.98
CA ASP A 192 20.79 5.57 0.83
C ASP A 192 20.13 6.86 1.32
N CYS A 193 20.65 7.38 2.44
CA CYS A 193 20.22 8.65 2.99
C CYS A 193 21.14 9.83 2.58
N ALA A 194 22.23 9.59 1.84
CA ALA A 194 23.21 10.63 1.51
C ALA A 194 22.59 11.79 0.70
N GLN A 195 21.66 11.46 -0.22
CA GLN A 195 20.94 12.45 -1.03
C GLN A 195 20.12 13.41 -0.16
N TYR A 196 19.31 12.88 0.77
CA TYR A 196 18.49 13.68 1.69
C TYR A 196 19.36 14.49 2.67
N ARG A 197 20.40 13.89 3.25
CA ARG A 197 21.35 14.61 4.12
C ARG A 197 22.03 15.77 3.41
N THR A 198 22.35 15.63 2.12
CA THR A 198 22.96 16.68 1.30
C THR A 198 21.98 17.82 1.01
N ALA A 199 20.73 17.50 0.64
CA ALA A 199 19.69 18.51 0.40
C ALA A 199 19.39 19.36 1.64
N PHE A 200 19.51 18.80 2.85
CA PHE A 200 19.26 19.50 4.11
C PHE A 200 20.50 20.14 4.75
N SER A 201 21.71 19.86 4.24
CA SER A 201 22.94 20.54 4.68
C SER A 201 23.27 21.82 3.89
N GLN A 202 22.71 21.99 2.70
CA GLN A 202 22.93 23.13 1.79
C GLN A 202 21.93 24.31 1.98
N ASN A 203 21.19 24.35 3.10
CA ASN A 203 20.13 25.33 3.41
C ASN A 203 20.37 26.06 4.75
#